data_AF-A0A815RW83-F1
#
_entry.id   AF-A0A815RW83-F1
#
_cell.length_a   1.000
_cell.length_b   1.000
_cell.length_c   1.000
_cell.angle_alpha   90.00
_cell.angle_beta   90.00
_cell.angle_gamma   90.00
#
_symmetry.space_group_name_H-M   'P 1'
#
loop_
_entity.id
_entity.type
_entity.pdbx_description
1 polymer ?
#
loop_
_entity_poly.entity_id
_entity_poly.type
_entity_poly.pdbx_seq_one_letter_code
_entity_poly.pdbx_strand_id
1 'polypeptide(L)' 'MHGIHFYGPISQRNFLYNLGIDVRATILARNKTAEQQKEILSAVEKLVSPNYMGDRFLYLCVQHENNKKTPAGFSSSD' A
#
# COMPACT_ATOMS: atom_id res chain seq x y z
N MET A 1 -24.70 9.89 11.81
CA MET A 1 -23.99 9.44 10.60
C MET A 1 -24.54 8.08 10.23
N HIS A 2 -25.63 8.04 9.46
CA HIS A 2 -26.22 6.80 8.94
C HIS A 2 -25.86 6.75 7.45
N GLY A 3 -25.50 5.60 6.89
CA GLY A 3 -25.14 5.48 5.48
C GLY A 3 -23.65 5.31 5.17
N ILE A 4 -22.75 5.29 6.17
CA ILE A 4 -21.29 5.29 5.94
C ILE A 4 -20.60 4.16 6.70
N HIS A 5 -19.70 3.46 6.02
CA HIS A 5 -18.75 2.50 6.59
C HIS A 5 -17.31 2.99 6.40
N PHE A 6 -16.48 2.81 7.43
CA PHE A 6 -15.08 3.26 7.46
C PHE A 6 -14.13 2.06 7.46
N TYR A 7 -13.04 2.14 6.70
CA TYR A 7 -11.92 1.20 6.75
C TYR A 7 -10.63 1.95 7.07
N GLY A 8 -9.87 1.46 8.05
CA GLY A 8 -8.65 2.10 8.55
C GLY A 8 -8.90 3.01 9.77
N PRO A 9 -7.97 3.93 10.09
CA PRO A 9 -6.74 4.20 9.34
C PRO A 9 -5.75 3.03 9.42
N ILE A 10 -5.03 2.77 8.33
CA ILE A 10 -3.87 1.87 8.30
C ILE A 10 -2.64 2.61 7.81
N SER A 11 -1.45 2.11 8.12
CA SER A 11 -0.20 2.70 7.64
C SER A 11 -0.06 2.57 6.13
N GLN A 12 0.63 3.52 5.49
CA GLN A 12 0.98 3.46 4.07
C GLN A 12 1.70 2.15 3.73
N ARG A 13 2.58 1.71 4.63
CA ARG A 13 3.25 0.40 4.54
C ARG A 13 2.23 -0.71 4.31
N ASN A 14 1.29 -0.88 5.23
CA ASN A 14 0.31 -1.97 5.18
C ASN A 14 -0.60 -1.85 3.96
N PHE A 15 -1.07 -0.63 3.66
CA PHE A 15 -1.91 -0.38 2.49
C PHE A 15 -1.22 -0.80 1.18
N LEU A 16 0.04 -0.41 0.99
CA LEU A 16 0.79 -0.72 -0.24
C LEU A 16 1.19 -2.19 -0.33
N TYR A 17 1.51 -2.85 0.78
CA TYR A 17 1.76 -4.30 0.79
C TYR A 17 0.49 -5.11 0.49
N ASN A 18 -0.66 -4.71 1.05
CA ASN A 18 -1.95 -5.33 0.72
C ASN A 18 -2.32 -5.18 -0.76
N LEU A 19 -1.77 -4.18 -1.46
CA LEU A 19 -1.91 -3.99 -2.91
C LEU A 19 -0.82 -4.70 -3.75
N GLY A 20 0.16 -5.35 -3.13
CA GLY A 20 1.22 -6.10 -3.82
C GLY A 20 2.36 -5.22 -4.36
N ILE A 21 2.76 -4.17 -3.63
CA ILE A 21 3.88 -3.30 -4.04
C ILE A 21 5.20 -4.07 -4.24
N ASP A 22 5.44 -5.11 -3.46
CA ASP A 22 6.60 -5.99 -3.54
C ASP A 22 6.60 -6.79 -4.86
N VAL A 23 5.48 -7.45 -5.18
CA VAL A 23 5.30 -8.17 -6.45
C VAL A 23 5.52 -7.23 -7.63
N ARG A 24 4.95 -6.03 -7.57
CA ARG A 24 5.12 -5.02 -8.62
C ARG A 24 6.57 -4.56 -8.74
N ALA A 25 7.24 -4.33 -7.62
CA ALA A 25 8.65 -3.93 -7.60
C ALA A 25 9.55 -4.99 -8.24
N THR A 26 9.34 -6.27 -7.91
CA THR A 26 10.06 -7.39 -8.54
C THR A 26 9.84 -7.44 -10.04
N ILE A 27 8.59 -7.29 -10.50
CA ILE A 27 8.27 -7.28 -11.94
C ILE A 27 8.94 -6.09 -12.64
N LEU A 28 8.90 -4.90 -12.04
CA LEU A 28 9.49 -3.69 -12.62
C LEU A 28 11.02 -3.75 -12.69
N ALA A 29 11.65 -4.34 -11.68
CA ALA A 29 13.10 -4.52 -11.61
C ALA A 29 13.61 -5.58 -12.61
N ARG A 30 12.72 -6.47 -13.10
CA ARG A 30 13.07 -7.52 -14.04
C ARG A 30 13.66 -6.93 -15.33
N ASN A 31 14.81 -7.44 -15.75
CA ASN A 31 15.55 -7.03 -16.95
C ASN A 31 16.00 -5.55 -16.95
N LYS A 32 16.12 -4.92 -15.78
CA LYS A 32 16.70 -3.57 -15.62
C LYS A 32 18.19 -3.64 -15.29
N THR A 33 18.90 -2.53 -15.52
CA THR A 33 20.30 -2.40 -15.09
C THR A 33 20.39 -2.38 -13.56
N ALA A 34 21.57 -2.60 -13.00
CA ALA A 34 21.77 -2.59 -11.56
C ALA A 34 21.37 -1.24 -10.93
N GLU A 35 21.65 -0.13 -11.61
CA GLU A 35 21.32 1.22 -11.17
C GLU A 35 19.80 1.41 -11.10
N GLN A 36 19.08 0.98 -12.15
CA GLN A 36 17.62 1.06 -12.22
C GLN A 36 16.94 0.15 -11.19
N GLN A 37 17.47 -1.05 -10.97
CA GLN A 37 16.98 -1.94 -9.92
C GLN A 37 17.13 -1.30 -8.54
N LYS A 38 18.30 -0.72 -8.26
CA LYS A 38 18.57 0.00 -7.00
C LYS A 38 17.62 1.19 -6.82
N GLU A 39 17.34 1.94 -7.88
CA GLU A 39 16.39 3.06 -7.83
C GLU A 39 14.98 2.59 -7.46
N ILE A 40 14.48 1.53 -8.11
CA ILE A 40 13.16 0.95 -7.83
C ILE A 40 13.07 0.49 -6.37
N LEU A 41 14.06 -0.27 -5.89
CA LEU A 41 14.06 -0.78 -4.53
C LEU A 41 14.18 0.34 -3.48
N SER A 42 14.98 1.37 -3.76
CA SER A 42 15.11 2.55 -2.89
C SER A 42 13.81 3.37 -2.84
N ALA A 43 13.10 3.49 -3.95
CA ALA A 43 11.79 4.14 -3.99
C ALA A 43 10.76 3.36 -3.15
N VAL A 44 10.71 2.04 -3.27
CA VAL A 44 9.84 1.18 -2.46
C VAL A 44 10.18 1.30 -0.98
N GLU A 45 11.46 1.24 -0.61
CA GLU A 45 11.92 1.41 0.78
C GLU A 45 11.42 2.73 1.38
N LYS A 46 11.56 3.85 0.66
CA LYS A 46 11.05 5.15 1.13
C LYS A 46 9.53 5.14 1.38
N LEU A 47 8.77 4.39 0.57
CA LEU A 47 7.32 4.29 0.68
C LEU A 47 6.86 3.40 1.84
N VAL A 48 7.57 2.31 2.13
CA VAL A 48 7.08 1.27 3.07
C VAL A 48 7.85 1.20 4.38
N SER A 49 9.01 1.83 4.49
CA SER A 49 9.86 1.76 5.67
C SER A 49 9.38 2.70 6.78
N PRO A 50 9.41 2.26 8.06
CA PRO A 50 9.07 3.11 9.21
C PRO A 50 10.02 4.31 9.35
N ASN A 51 11.27 4.17 8.87
CA ASN A 51 12.26 5.25 8.90
C ASN A 51 11.90 6.40 7.95
N TYR A 52 11.03 6.15 6.96
CA TYR A 52 10.58 7.11 5.95
C TYR A 52 9.05 7.32 6.06
N MET A 53 8.30 7.02 5.00
CA MET A 53 6.87 7.33 4.92
C MET A 53 5.98 6.22 5.47
N GLY A 54 6.50 4.99 5.62
CA GLY A 54 5.72 3.77 5.83
C GLY A 54 4.70 3.87 6.96
N ASP A 55 5.11 4.40 8.11
CA ASP A 55 4.25 4.55 9.29
C ASP A 55 3.80 5.99 9.55
N ARG A 56 4.38 6.96 8.83
CA ARG A 56 4.03 8.39 8.98
C ARG A 56 2.78 8.76 8.18
N PHE A 57 2.55 8.09 7.06
CA PHE A 57 1.39 8.31 6.20
C PHE A 57 0.30 7.28 6.52
N LEU A 58 -0.94 7.75 6.63
CA LEU A 58 -2.11 6.93 6.99
C LEU A 58 -3.15 6.97 5.88
N TYR A 59 -3.81 5.84 5.66
CA TYR A 59 -4.83 5.65 4.63
C TYR A 59 -6.17 5.31 5.30
N LEU A 60 -7.22 6.03 4.91
CA LEU A 60 -8.60 5.86 5.35
C LEU A 60 -9.50 5.73 4.12
N CYS A 61 -10.44 4.78 4.14
CA CYS A 61 -11.51 4.72 3.16
C CYS A 61 -12.85 4.99 3.83
N VAL A 62 -13.67 5.79 3.15
CA VAL A 62 -15.04 6.10 3.52
C VAL A 62 -15.93 5.63 2.38
N GLN A 63 -16.84 4.71 2.64
CA GLN A 63 -17.77 4.22 1.62
C GLN A 63 -19.20 4.16 2.14
N HIS A 64 -20.15 4.08 1.21
CA HIS A 64 -21.56 3.90 1.57
C HIS A 64 -21.77 2.54 2.26
N GLU A 65 -22.59 2.47 3.31
CA GLU A 65 -22.82 1.24 4.10
C GLU A 65 -23.38 0.07 3.26
N ASN A 66 -24.18 0.37 2.24
CA ASN A 66 -24.68 -0.63 1.27
C ASN A 66 -23.58 -1.26 0.42
N ASN A 67 -22.39 -0.65 0.32
CA ASN A 67 -21.24 -1.32 -0.28
C ASN A 67 -20.63 -2.26 0.76
N LYS A 68 -20.86 -3.57 0.57
CA LYS A 68 -20.35 -4.61 1.47
C LYS A 68 -18.95 -5.10 1.10
N LYS A 69 -18.38 -4.64 -0.02
CA LYS A 69 -17.04 -5.06 -0.44
C LYS A 69 -16.00 -4.33 0.39
N THR A 70 -15.02 -5.07 0.90
CA THR A 70 -13.81 -4.47 1.45
C THR A 70 -13.05 -3.76 0.33
N PRO A 71 -12.69 -2.48 0.50
CA PRO A 71 -11.88 -1.75 -0.47
C PRO A 71 -10.50 -2.41 -0.65
N ALA A 72 -9.98 -2.36 -1.88
CA ALA A 72 -8.63 -2.85 -2.17
C ALA A 72 -7.60 -2.14 -1.28
N GLY A 73 -6.63 -2.90 -0.77
CA GLY A 73 -5.59 -2.40 0.14
C GLY A 73 -6.00 -2.37 1.63
N PHE A 74 -7.28 -2.61 1.96
CA PHE A 74 -7.78 -2.66 3.35
C PHE A 74 -8.09 -4.08 3.86
N SER A 75 -7.85 -5.11 3.04
CA SER A 75 -7.85 -6.52 3.48
C SER A 75 -6.41 -6.95 3.76
N SER A 76 -6.15 -7.60 4.90
CA SER A 76 -4.91 -8.34 5.10
C SER A 76 -4.84 -9.47 4.07
N SER A 77 -3.77 -9.51 3.28
CA SER A 77 -3.41 -10.71 2.54
C SER A 77 -2.94 -11.75 3.57
N ASP A 78 -3.75 -12.78 3.82
CA ASP A 78 -3.36 -13.95 4.63
C ASP A 78 -2.21 -14.73 3.97
#